data_AF-A0A520QP11-F1
#
_entry.id   AF-A0A520QP11-F1
#
_cell.length_a   1.000
_cell.length_b   1.000
_cell.length_c   1.000
_cell.angle_alpha   90.00
_cell.angle_beta   90.00
_cell.angle_gamma   90.00
#
_symmetry.space_group_name_H-M   'P 1'
#
loop_
_entity.id
_entity.type
_entity.pdbx_description
1 polymer ?
#
loop_
_entity_poly.entity_id
_entity_poly.type
_entity_poly.pdbx_seq_one_letter_code
_entity_poly.pdbx_strand_id
1 'polypeptide(L)'
;MAVAGVIALLITTPVLFLEGQPVLGIVYWLLFAPFLWFAFSKRLPSNVRLAGLLGTIYVFGLGIGVGERRLPEVGVYLLSLCIMAVLLGGWRWAAVTGGVAAVSYVGLAWVNISGALGPAPFTAIDPESAGNWITFGANFAIFAASLTVSIGYVVTYLERALARSRALSQSLEQEVAAKEREMEAREKAEATLVHAQKMEIIGRLAGGIAHDFNNLLTPILFGITRGLDDADAKDREDLEVAHDSVMQAKHLTRQLLTFSRRDVADPRVVDLRRALRHGLRVAKRLVSREVSIESDVASEPMLVRVDEVQLQLVLLNLIANAR
;
A
#
# COMPACT_ATOMS: atom_id res chain seq x y z
N MET A 1 -28.55 9.17 11.29
CA MET A 1 -29.33 9.66 12.45
C MET A 1 -29.45 11.18 12.49
N ALA A 2 -28.38 11.97 12.36
CA ALA A 2 -28.48 13.46 12.36
C ALA A 2 -29.38 14.03 11.26
N VAL A 3 -29.35 13.45 10.05
CA VAL A 3 -30.22 13.84 8.92
C VAL A 3 -31.71 13.62 9.23
N ALA A 4 -32.07 12.52 9.89
CA ALA A 4 -33.45 12.23 10.28
C ALA A 4 -33.96 13.21 11.36
N GLY A 5 -33.10 13.61 12.30
CA GLY A 5 -33.44 14.62 13.32
C GLY A 5 -33.61 16.03 12.72
N VAL A 6 -32.79 16.42 11.74
CA VAL A 6 -32.94 17.68 10.99
C VAL A 6 -34.23 17.66 10.15
N ILE A 7 -34.55 16.54 9.51
CA ILE A 7 -35.79 16.36 8.74
C ILE A 7 -37.02 16.43 9.65
N ALA A 8 -36.99 15.76 10.81
CA ALA A 8 -38.07 15.85 11.79
C ALA A 8 -38.28 17.29 12.25
N LEU A 9 -37.20 18.01 12.60
CA LEU A 9 -37.29 19.42 12.99
C LEU A 9 -37.92 20.29 11.89
N LEU A 10 -37.46 20.12 10.64
CA LEU A 10 -37.96 20.84 9.46
C LEU A 10 -39.43 20.55 9.15
N ILE A 11 -39.97 19.39 9.56
CA ILE A 11 -41.38 19.03 9.37
C ILE A 11 -42.24 19.52 10.54
N THR A 12 -41.77 19.36 11.78
CA THR A 12 -42.56 19.68 12.99
C THR A 12 -42.68 21.19 13.22
N THR A 13 -41.66 21.99 12.86
CA THR A 13 -41.75 23.44 13.09
C THR A 13 -42.82 24.16 12.27
N PRO A 14 -42.94 23.92 10.95
CA PRO A 14 -44.00 24.54 10.14
C PRO A 14 -45.39 24.16 10.62
N VAL A 15 -45.60 22.91 11.05
CA VAL A 15 -46.90 22.42 11.56
C VAL A 15 -47.32 23.16 12.83
N LEU A 16 -46.42 23.32 13.80
CA LEU A 16 -46.71 24.05 15.04
C LEU A 16 -46.97 25.55 14.82
N PHE A 17 -46.32 26.15 13.82
CA PHE A 17 -46.59 27.53 13.41
C PHE A 17 -47.94 27.68 12.69
N LEU A 18 -48.34 26.69 11.88
CA LEU A 18 -49.63 26.66 11.18
C LEU A 18 -50.81 26.38 12.13
N GLU A 19 -50.60 25.65 13.23
CA GLU A 19 -51.60 25.41 14.28
C GLU A 19 -51.74 26.57 15.29
N GLY A 20 -51.07 27.71 15.05
CA GLY A 20 -51.18 28.90 15.90
C GLY A 20 -50.44 28.81 17.23
N GLN A 21 -49.44 27.92 17.35
CA GLN A 21 -48.62 27.71 18.56
C GLN A 21 -47.15 28.12 18.34
N PRO A 22 -46.84 29.39 17.96
CA PRO A 22 -45.49 29.82 17.61
C PRO A 22 -44.50 29.75 18.80
N VAL A 23 -44.99 29.92 20.02
CA VAL A 23 -44.20 29.82 21.25
C VAL A 23 -43.68 28.39 21.44
N LEU A 24 -44.51 27.38 21.18
CA LEU A 24 -44.12 25.98 21.27
C LEU A 24 -43.04 25.64 20.23
N GLY A 25 -43.19 26.13 19.00
CA GLY A 25 -42.19 25.97 17.93
C GLY A 25 -40.82 26.57 18.27
N ILE A 26 -40.79 27.75 18.91
CA ILE A 26 -39.55 28.39 19.37
C ILE A 26 -38.89 27.59 20.50
N VAL A 27 -39.67 27.07 21.45
CA VAL A 27 -39.18 26.23 22.55
C VAL A 27 -38.54 24.94 22.01
N TYR A 28 -39.15 24.30 21.02
CA TYR A 28 -38.58 23.12 20.35
C TYR A 28 -37.23 23.42 19.69
N TRP A 29 -37.09 24.57 19.01
CA TRP A 29 -35.82 24.99 18.41
C TRP A 29 -34.73 25.28 19.44
N LEU A 30 -35.06 26.00 20.50
CA LEU A 30 -34.12 26.34 21.57
C LEU A 30 -33.60 25.08 22.28
N LEU A 31 -34.43 24.03 22.39
CA LEU A 31 -34.04 22.77 23.00
C LEU A 31 -33.25 21.84 22.06
N PHE A 32 -33.47 21.90 20.74
CA PHE A 32 -32.80 21.05 19.76
C PHE A 32 -31.48 21.65 19.20
N ALA A 33 -31.33 22.98 19.22
CA ALA A 33 -30.11 23.63 18.77
C ALA A 33 -28.84 23.17 19.53
N PRO A 34 -28.88 22.98 20.88
CA PRO A 34 -27.77 22.39 21.62
C PRO A 34 -27.45 20.96 21.18
N PHE A 35 -28.46 20.14 20.87
CA PHE A 35 -28.26 18.76 20.39
C PHE A 35 -27.47 18.73 19.07
N LEU A 36 -27.86 19.57 18.11
CA LEU A 36 -27.13 19.70 16.83
C LEU A 36 -25.73 20.27 17.04
N TRP A 37 -25.57 21.26 17.92
CA TRP A 37 -24.26 21.83 18.21
C TRP A 37 -23.30 20.79 18.77
N PHE A 38 -23.72 20.00 19.76
CA PHE A 38 -22.92 18.87 20.24
C PHE A 38 -22.69 17.84 19.14
N ALA A 39 -23.70 17.43 18.36
CA ALA A 39 -23.54 16.45 17.29
C ALA A 39 -22.43 16.82 16.28
N PHE A 40 -22.34 18.10 15.90
CA PHE A 40 -21.43 18.57 14.86
C PHE A 40 -20.16 19.26 15.37
N SER A 41 -20.04 19.50 16.69
CA SER A 41 -18.84 20.12 17.25
C SER A 41 -17.66 19.14 17.21
N LYS A 42 -16.78 19.33 16.22
CA LYS A 42 -15.52 18.58 16.08
C LYS A 42 -14.42 19.04 17.04
N ARG A 43 -14.61 20.19 17.72
CA ARG A 43 -13.62 20.78 18.64
C ARG A 43 -13.67 20.19 20.05
N LEU A 44 -14.76 19.50 20.41
CA LEU A 44 -14.96 18.93 21.74
C LEU A 44 -14.43 17.49 21.84
N PRO A 45 -13.90 17.08 23.01
CA PRO A 45 -13.60 15.68 23.29
C PRO A 45 -14.85 14.80 23.12
N SER A 46 -14.66 13.55 22.65
CA SER A 46 -15.75 12.60 22.38
C SER A 46 -16.69 12.40 23.57
N ASN A 47 -16.14 12.28 24.78
CA ASN A 47 -16.91 12.12 26.01
C ASN A 47 -17.77 13.34 26.33
N VAL A 48 -17.25 14.56 26.12
CA VAL A 48 -18.00 15.81 26.37
C VAL A 48 -19.12 15.97 25.35
N ARG A 49 -18.83 15.62 24.09
CA ARG A 49 -19.81 15.63 23.01
C ARG A 49 -20.96 14.67 23.28
N LEU A 50 -20.63 13.46 23.71
CA LEU A 50 -21.61 12.43 24.06
C LEU A 50 -22.43 12.84 25.30
N ALA A 51 -21.79 13.37 26.33
CA ALA A 51 -22.46 13.88 27.51
C ALA A 51 -23.47 14.99 27.16
N GLY A 52 -23.08 15.91 26.29
CA GLY A 52 -23.95 16.98 25.79
C GLY A 52 -25.14 16.44 24.99
N LEU A 53 -24.91 15.50 24.08
CA LEU A 53 -25.98 14.84 23.31
C LEU A 53 -26.98 14.13 24.22
N LEU A 54 -26.49 13.30 25.14
CA LEU A 54 -27.36 12.58 26.08
C LEU A 54 -28.08 13.55 27.02
N GLY A 55 -27.40 14.58 27.52
CA GLY A 55 -27.99 15.61 28.37
C GLY A 55 -29.12 16.37 27.67
N THR A 56 -28.94 16.73 26.40
CA THR A 56 -30.00 17.42 25.62
C THR A 56 -31.22 16.54 25.39
N ILE A 57 -31.04 15.26 25.05
CA ILE A 57 -32.15 14.29 24.94
C ILE A 57 -32.88 14.14 26.28
N TYR A 58 -32.12 14.04 27.37
CA TYR A 58 -32.67 13.87 28.72
C TYR A 58 -33.52 15.07 29.16
N VAL A 59 -33.00 16.28 29.03
CA VAL A 59 -33.73 17.53 29.38
C VAL A 59 -34.98 17.67 28.53
N PHE A 60 -34.89 17.36 27.24
CA PHE A 60 -36.01 17.44 26.32
C PHE A 60 -37.13 16.44 26.65
N GLY A 61 -36.78 15.17 26.86
CA GLY A 61 -37.75 14.12 27.21
C GLY A 61 -38.45 14.39 28.55
N LEU A 62 -37.71 14.90 29.54
CA LEU A 62 -38.31 15.33 30.81
C LEU A 62 -39.21 16.56 30.65
N GLY A 63 -38.76 17.56 29.90
CA GLY A 63 -39.51 18.80 29.68
C GLY A 63 -40.87 18.55 29.04
N ILE A 64 -40.94 17.69 28.02
CA ILE A 64 -42.20 17.32 27.36
C ILE A 64 -43.12 16.57 28.33
N GLY A 65 -42.64 15.50 28.95
CA GLY A 65 -43.52 14.67 29.78
C GLY A 65 -43.99 15.35 31.06
N VAL A 66 -43.20 16.26 31.65
CA VAL A 66 -43.64 17.11 32.77
C VAL A 66 -44.60 18.20 32.30
N GLY A 67 -44.31 18.86 31.17
CA GLY A 67 -45.14 19.94 30.63
C GLY A 67 -46.54 19.48 30.19
N GLU A 68 -46.62 18.32 29.55
CA GLU A 68 -47.88 17.70 29.12
C GLU A 68 -48.56 16.90 30.25
N ARG A 69 -47.92 16.80 31.42
CA ARG A 69 -48.35 15.98 32.58
C ARG A 69 -48.58 14.51 32.23
N ARG A 70 -47.83 13.99 31.25
CA ARG A 70 -47.81 12.58 30.82
C ARG A 70 -46.62 11.85 31.41
N LEU A 71 -46.53 11.86 32.74
CA LEU A 71 -45.37 11.37 33.47
C LEU A 71 -45.04 9.88 33.22
N PRO A 72 -46.01 8.96 33.03
CA PRO A 72 -45.71 7.57 32.67
C PRO A 72 -45.02 7.43 31.30
N GLU A 73 -45.33 8.32 30.34
CA GLU A 73 -44.74 8.32 29.00
C GLU A 73 -43.27 8.77 29.01
N VAL A 74 -42.81 9.45 30.07
CA VAL A 74 -41.39 9.82 30.26
C VAL A 74 -40.47 8.59 30.23
N GLY A 75 -40.98 7.43 30.67
CA GLY A 75 -40.25 6.16 30.61
C GLY A 75 -39.79 5.80 29.18
N VAL A 76 -40.58 6.12 28.15
CA VAL A 76 -40.21 5.83 26.75
C VAL A 76 -39.01 6.68 26.32
N TYR A 77 -38.98 7.96 26.72
CA TYR A 77 -37.86 8.85 26.41
C TYR A 77 -36.59 8.46 27.17
N LEU A 78 -36.71 8.06 28.44
CA LEU A 78 -35.59 7.55 29.24
C LEU A 78 -35.04 6.23 28.69
N LEU A 79 -35.88 5.40 28.05
CA LEU A 79 -35.42 4.18 27.38
C LEU A 79 -34.56 4.54 26.17
N SER A 80 -35.01 5.51 25.37
CA SER A 80 -34.26 6.00 24.20
C SER A 80 -32.89 6.58 24.58
N LEU A 81 -32.79 7.21 25.76
CA LEU A 81 -31.53 7.72 26.32
C LEU A 81 -30.54 6.58 26.60
N CYS A 82 -30.98 5.52 27.29
CA CYS A 82 -30.14 4.36 27.60
C CYS A 82 -29.64 3.67 26.33
N ILE A 83 -30.51 3.53 25.32
CA ILE A 83 -30.17 2.96 24.01
C ILE A 83 -29.04 3.75 23.36
N MET A 84 -29.21 5.07 23.29
CA MET A 84 -28.25 5.95 22.64
C MET A 84 -26.92 5.95 23.39
N ALA A 85 -26.95 5.87 24.73
CA ALA A 85 -25.74 5.80 25.55
C ALA A 85 -24.94 4.51 25.30
N VAL A 86 -25.60 3.37 25.14
CA VAL A 86 -24.95 2.10 24.78
C VAL A 86 -24.34 2.17 23.39
N LEU A 87 -25.11 2.64 22.41
CA LEU A 87 -24.68 2.68 21.01
C LEU A 87 -23.49 3.62 20.77
N LEU A 88 -23.47 4.77 21.45
CA LEU A 88 -22.47 5.81 21.20
C LEU A 88 -21.33 5.84 22.22
N GLY A 89 -21.56 5.37 23.44
CA GLY A 89 -20.59 5.43 24.55
C GLY A 89 -20.18 4.08 25.12
N GLY A 90 -20.83 3.00 24.71
CA GLY A 90 -20.60 1.67 25.27
C GLY A 90 -21.08 1.54 26.72
N TRP A 91 -20.63 0.46 27.37
CA TRP A 91 -21.20 -0.01 28.64
C TRP A 91 -21.11 1.00 29.80
N ARG A 92 -20.02 1.79 29.85
CA ARG A 92 -19.81 2.78 30.91
C ARG A 92 -20.88 3.87 30.89
N TRP A 93 -21.22 4.36 29.69
CA TRP A 93 -22.25 5.39 29.51
C TRP A 93 -23.64 4.83 29.75
N ALA A 94 -23.89 3.58 29.32
CA ALA A 94 -25.12 2.87 29.58
C ALA A 94 -25.46 2.75 31.08
N ALA A 95 -24.47 2.38 31.90
CA ALA A 95 -24.62 2.29 33.34
C ALA A 95 -24.96 3.65 33.98
N VAL A 96 -24.28 4.71 33.54
CA VAL A 96 -24.52 6.08 34.02
C VAL A 96 -25.93 6.54 33.65
N THR A 97 -26.34 6.41 32.39
CA THR A 97 -27.68 6.83 31.95
C THR A 97 -28.79 5.97 32.54
N GLY A 98 -28.54 4.68 32.75
CA GLY A 98 -29.49 3.78 33.44
C GLY A 98 -29.74 4.22 34.88
N GLY A 99 -28.67 4.58 35.61
CA GLY A 99 -28.80 5.15 36.95
C GLY A 99 -29.56 6.48 36.97
N VAL A 100 -29.22 7.39 36.05
CA VAL A 100 -29.93 8.68 35.90
C VAL A 100 -31.41 8.45 35.59
N ALA A 101 -31.73 7.53 34.67
CA ALA A 101 -33.11 7.20 34.32
C ALA A 101 -33.89 6.63 35.50
N ALA A 102 -33.30 5.72 36.28
CA ALA A 102 -33.93 5.15 37.47
C ALA A 102 -34.25 6.22 38.52
N VAL A 103 -33.27 7.08 38.84
CA VAL A 103 -33.46 8.19 39.80
C VAL A 103 -34.54 9.16 39.31
N SER A 104 -34.53 9.48 38.02
CA SER A 104 -35.52 10.36 37.40
C SER A 104 -36.92 9.78 37.51
N TYR A 105 -37.08 8.48 37.23
CA TYR A 105 -38.37 7.82 37.27
C TYR A 105 -38.96 7.79 38.69
N VAL A 106 -38.13 7.52 39.70
CA VAL A 106 -38.53 7.58 41.12
C VAL A 106 -38.92 9.01 41.52
N GLY A 107 -38.16 10.02 41.09
CA GLY A 107 -38.48 11.43 41.33
C GLY A 107 -39.82 11.85 40.72
N LEU A 108 -40.11 11.42 39.50
CA LEU A 108 -41.39 11.69 38.83
C LEU A 108 -42.56 11.01 39.53
N ALA A 109 -42.39 9.76 39.98
CA ALA A 109 -43.38 9.06 40.77
C ALA A 109 -43.71 9.81 42.07
N TRP A 110 -42.67 10.30 42.78
CA TRP A 110 -42.84 11.10 43.98
C TRP A 110 -43.61 12.40 43.73
N VAL A 111 -43.20 13.16 42.70
CA VAL A 111 -43.85 14.43 42.32
C VAL A 111 -45.33 14.20 42.00
N ASN A 112 -45.65 13.12 41.30
CA ASN A 112 -47.03 12.75 40.99
C ASN A 112 -47.85 12.41 42.25
N ILE A 113 -47.34 11.52 43.11
CA ILE A 113 -48.03 11.07 44.33
C ILE A 113 -48.21 12.23 45.33
N SER A 114 -47.25 13.16 45.38
CA SER A 114 -47.34 14.35 46.25
C SER A 114 -48.39 15.38 45.79
N GLY A 115 -48.99 15.21 44.61
CA GLY A 115 -49.97 16.14 44.05
C GLY A 115 -49.40 17.49 43.61
N ALA A 116 -48.07 17.62 43.55
CA ALA A 116 -47.39 18.90 43.29
C ALA A 116 -47.72 19.52 41.92
N LEU A 117 -48.19 18.73 40.95
CA LEU A 117 -48.51 19.19 39.58
C LEU A 117 -50.03 19.40 39.34
N GLY A 118 -50.87 19.16 40.35
CA GLY A 118 -52.33 19.20 40.22
C GLY A 118 -52.92 18.05 39.37
N PRO A 119 -54.25 18.00 39.20
CA PRO A 119 -54.91 16.90 38.49
C PRO A 119 -54.51 16.83 37.01
N ALA A 120 -54.39 15.61 36.49
CA ALA A 120 -54.02 15.35 35.11
C ALA A 120 -55.19 15.65 34.14
N PRO A 121 -54.91 16.24 32.96
CA PRO A 121 -55.94 16.61 31.99
C PRO A 121 -56.57 15.43 31.23
N PHE A 122 -55.98 14.22 31.29
CA PHE A 122 -56.47 13.00 30.62
C PHE A 122 -56.28 11.78 31.52
N THR A 123 -57.34 10.97 31.76
CA THR A 123 -57.21 9.63 32.36
C THR A 123 -58.18 8.63 31.74
N ALA A 124 -57.66 7.54 31.14
CA ALA A 124 -58.39 6.28 30.90
C ALA A 124 -58.01 5.19 31.93
N ILE A 125 -56.99 5.45 32.75
CA ILE A 125 -56.43 4.57 33.79
C ILE A 125 -56.02 5.51 34.94
N ASP A 126 -56.31 5.16 36.19
CA ASP A 126 -56.01 5.97 37.37
C ASP A 126 -54.50 5.94 37.70
N PRO A 127 -53.70 6.96 37.31
CA PRO A 127 -52.24 6.93 37.41
C PRO A 127 -51.75 7.22 38.84
N GLU A 128 -52.67 7.48 39.76
CA GLU A 128 -52.39 7.94 41.12
C GLU A 128 -52.07 6.78 42.09
N SER A 129 -52.33 5.54 41.71
CA SER A 129 -52.01 4.39 42.56
C SER A 129 -50.51 4.08 42.58
N ALA A 130 -49.94 3.93 43.77
CA ALA A 130 -48.54 3.55 43.95
C ALA A 130 -48.19 2.22 43.23
N GLY A 131 -49.16 1.30 43.10
CA GLY A 131 -48.98 0.03 42.39
C GLY A 131 -48.70 0.18 40.89
N ASN A 132 -49.30 1.16 40.23
CA ASN A 132 -49.07 1.41 38.80
C ASN A 132 -47.64 1.92 38.56
N TRP A 133 -47.15 2.85 39.39
CA TRP A 133 -45.77 3.35 39.31
C TRP A 133 -44.71 2.28 39.54
N ILE A 134 -44.95 1.37 40.49
CA ILE A 134 -44.07 0.21 40.72
C ILE A 134 -44.05 -0.68 39.48
N THR A 135 -45.21 -0.96 38.89
CA THR A 135 -45.32 -1.83 37.70
C THR A 135 -44.64 -1.23 36.48
N PHE A 136 -44.88 0.06 36.19
CA PHE A 136 -44.22 0.74 35.07
C PHE A 136 -42.71 0.89 35.29
N GLY A 137 -42.26 1.21 36.49
CA GLY A 137 -40.85 1.30 36.84
C GLY A 137 -40.13 -0.05 36.70
N ALA A 138 -40.76 -1.14 37.15
CA ALA A 138 -40.22 -2.49 37.02
C ALA A 138 -40.13 -2.91 35.55
N ASN A 139 -41.19 -2.71 34.76
CA ASN A 139 -41.18 -3.00 33.32
C ASN A 139 -40.10 -2.17 32.59
N PHE A 140 -40.01 -0.88 32.90
CA PHE A 140 -38.98 0.01 32.35
C PHE A 140 -37.57 -0.50 32.65
N ALA A 141 -37.28 -0.86 33.92
CA ALA A 141 -35.97 -1.36 34.31
C ALA A 141 -35.60 -2.65 33.57
N ILE A 142 -36.54 -3.58 33.42
CA ILE A 142 -36.34 -4.84 32.69
C ILE A 142 -36.05 -4.58 31.21
N PHE A 143 -36.86 -3.76 30.54
CA PHE A 143 -36.63 -3.41 29.14
C PHE A 143 -35.31 -2.67 28.93
N ALA A 144 -35.01 -1.68 29.77
CA ALA A 144 -33.78 -0.92 29.70
C ALA A 144 -32.55 -1.81 29.89
N ALA A 145 -32.56 -2.71 30.89
CA ALA A 145 -31.47 -3.63 31.15
C ALA A 145 -31.30 -4.65 30.02
N SER A 146 -32.38 -5.32 29.61
CA SER A 146 -32.37 -6.33 28.54
C SER A 146 -31.83 -5.75 27.22
N LEU A 147 -32.32 -4.58 26.84
CA LEU A 147 -31.97 -3.96 25.58
C LEU A 147 -30.56 -3.35 25.62
N THR A 148 -30.13 -2.81 26.77
CA THR A 148 -28.76 -2.36 27.00
C THR A 148 -27.75 -3.51 26.88
N VAL A 149 -28.04 -4.65 27.50
CA VAL A 149 -27.17 -5.84 27.43
C VAL A 149 -27.14 -6.40 26.01
N SER A 150 -28.31 -6.54 25.36
CA SER A 150 -28.43 -7.08 24.01
C SER A 150 -27.66 -6.22 22.99
N ILE A 151 -27.90 -4.90 22.97
CA ILE A 151 -27.19 -4.00 22.06
C ILE A 151 -25.70 -3.96 22.37
N GLY A 152 -25.32 -3.89 23.66
CA GLY A 152 -23.91 -3.90 24.06
C GLY A 152 -23.19 -5.16 23.59
N TYR A 153 -23.84 -6.31 23.70
CA TYR A 153 -23.32 -7.58 23.19
C TYR A 153 -23.14 -7.54 21.66
N VAL A 154 -24.16 -7.11 20.92
CA VAL A 154 -24.08 -7.04 19.45
C VAL A 154 -23.00 -6.07 18.99
N VAL A 155 -22.91 -4.87 19.58
CA VAL A 155 -21.89 -3.88 19.22
C VAL A 155 -20.48 -4.43 19.48
N THR A 156 -20.22 -4.97 20.68
CA THR A 156 -18.89 -5.51 21.01
C THR A 156 -18.55 -6.74 20.16
N TYR A 157 -19.54 -7.57 19.82
CA TYR A 157 -19.36 -8.68 18.90
C TYR A 157 -18.97 -8.19 17.49
N LEU A 158 -19.69 -7.20 16.96
CA LEU A 158 -19.43 -6.62 15.64
C LEU A 158 -18.05 -5.94 15.58
N GLU A 159 -17.68 -5.18 16.61
CA GLU A 159 -16.36 -4.56 16.70
C GLU A 159 -15.25 -5.61 16.68
N ARG A 160 -15.40 -6.70 17.46
CA ARG A 160 -14.44 -7.81 17.49
C ARG A 160 -14.38 -8.55 16.16
N ALA A 161 -15.53 -8.79 15.51
CA ALA A 161 -15.60 -9.45 14.22
C ALA A 161 -14.93 -8.61 13.11
N LEU A 162 -15.19 -7.30 13.11
CA LEU A 162 -14.57 -6.36 12.17
C LEU A 162 -13.05 -6.26 12.39
N ALA A 163 -12.61 -6.21 13.65
CA ALA A 163 -11.19 -6.20 13.98
C ALA A 163 -10.47 -7.47 13.51
N ARG A 164 -11.08 -8.65 13.72
CA ARG A 164 -10.56 -9.93 13.22
C ARG A 164 -10.50 -9.98 11.69
N SER A 165 -11.55 -9.52 11.02
CA SER A 165 -11.59 -9.47 9.55
C SER A 165 -10.48 -8.59 8.99
N ARG A 166 -10.30 -7.38 9.54
CA ARG A 166 -9.22 -6.47 9.14
C ARG A 166 -7.83 -7.07 9.38
N ALA A 167 -7.62 -7.71 10.53
CA ALA A 167 -6.35 -8.35 10.84
C ALA A 167 -6.02 -9.49 9.86
N LEU A 168 -7.03 -10.31 9.51
CA LEU A 168 -6.87 -11.37 8.52
C LEU A 168 -6.60 -10.83 7.11
N SER A 169 -7.30 -9.77 6.69
CA SER A 169 -7.02 -9.12 5.40
C SER A 169 -5.58 -8.58 5.34
N GLN A 170 -5.12 -7.93 6.41
CA GLN A 170 -3.75 -7.43 6.48
C GLN A 170 -2.70 -8.55 6.47
N SER A 171 -2.95 -9.66 7.16
CA SER A 171 -2.01 -10.79 7.12
C SER A 171 -1.96 -11.44 5.74
N LEU A 172 -3.10 -11.55 5.06
CA LEU A 172 -3.17 -12.10 3.70
C LEU A 172 -2.45 -11.20 2.70
N GLU A 173 -2.62 -9.88 2.80
CA GLU A 173 -1.89 -8.91 1.96
C GLU A 173 -0.36 -9.02 2.16
N GLN A 174 0.09 -9.19 3.41
CA GLN A 174 1.52 -9.40 3.70
C GLN A 174 2.05 -10.72 3.14
N GLU A 175 1.28 -11.80 3.25
CA GLU A 175 1.65 -13.11 2.73
C GLU A 175 1.72 -13.10 1.18
N VAL A 176 0.75 -12.47 0.52
CA VAL A 176 0.75 -12.28 -0.93
C VAL A 176 1.97 -11.47 -1.37
N ALA A 177 2.25 -10.33 -0.73
CA ALA A 177 3.40 -9.49 -1.06
C ALA A 177 4.76 -10.18 -0.78
N ALA A 178 4.81 -11.10 0.19
CA ALA A 178 6.00 -11.92 0.43
C ALA A 178 6.20 -12.94 -0.71
N LYS A 179 5.12 -13.62 -1.11
CA LYS A 179 5.15 -14.62 -2.18
C LYS A 179 5.47 -14.01 -3.54
N GLU A 180 4.95 -12.82 -3.85
CA GLU A 180 5.30 -12.08 -5.07
C GLU A 180 6.78 -11.77 -5.13
N ARG A 181 7.38 -11.28 -4.04
CA ARG A 181 8.83 -11.03 -3.96
C ARG A 181 9.66 -12.29 -4.13
N GLU A 182 9.21 -13.41 -3.56
CA GLU A 182 9.86 -14.71 -3.74
C GLU A 182 9.79 -15.17 -5.20
N MET A 183 8.64 -15.03 -5.86
CA MET A 183 8.48 -15.35 -7.28
C MET A 183 9.39 -14.49 -8.16
N GLU A 184 9.43 -13.17 -7.95
CA GLU A 184 10.33 -12.29 -8.71
C GLU A 184 11.81 -12.64 -8.52
N ALA A 185 12.22 -12.96 -7.29
CA ALA A 185 13.59 -13.37 -6.99
C ALA A 185 13.92 -14.70 -7.69
N ARG A 186 12.98 -15.64 -7.68
CA ARG A 186 13.10 -16.93 -8.36
C ARG A 186 13.20 -16.77 -9.88
N GLU A 187 12.34 -15.97 -10.50
CA GLU A 187 12.36 -15.73 -11.94
C GLU A 187 13.69 -15.11 -12.38
N LYS A 188 14.23 -14.15 -11.62
CA LYS A 188 15.55 -13.56 -11.88
C LYS A 188 16.68 -14.60 -11.75
N ALA A 189 16.60 -15.47 -10.75
CA ALA A 189 17.58 -16.54 -10.56
C ALA A 189 17.52 -17.57 -11.70
N GLU A 190 16.32 -17.98 -12.12
CA GLU A 190 16.10 -18.89 -13.24
C GLU A 190 16.62 -18.28 -14.56
N ALA A 191 16.33 -17.00 -14.82
CA ALA A 191 16.83 -16.30 -16.00
C ALA A 191 18.37 -16.23 -16.03
N THR A 192 18.99 -15.95 -14.87
CA THR A 192 20.45 -15.92 -14.72
C THR A 192 21.06 -17.30 -14.95
N LEU A 193 20.43 -18.34 -14.43
CA LEU A 193 20.88 -19.73 -14.60
C LEU A 193 20.79 -20.16 -16.06
N VAL A 194 19.67 -19.88 -16.75
CA VAL A 194 19.52 -20.17 -18.17
C VAL A 194 20.57 -19.43 -19.00
N HIS A 195 20.84 -18.16 -18.70
CA HIS A 195 21.89 -17.41 -19.37
C HIS A 195 23.28 -18.03 -19.13
N ALA A 196 23.60 -18.41 -17.89
CA ALA A 196 24.86 -19.06 -17.54
C ALA A 196 25.04 -20.40 -18.28
N GLN A 197 23.99 -21.22 -18.38
CA GLN A 197 24.02 -22.48 -19.13
C GLN A 197 24.24 -22.25 -20.63
N LYS A 198 23.57 -21.25 -21.23
CA LYS A 198 23.80 -20.88 -22.63
C LYS A 198 25.26 -20.48 -22.87
N MET A 199 25.84 -19.68 -21.98
CA MET A 199 27.25 -19.28 -22.07
C MET A 199 28.20 -20.47 -21.89
N GLU A 200 27.89 -21.42 -21.01
CA GLU A 200 28.68 -22.65 -20.85
C GLU A 200 28.70 -23.49 -22.14
N ILE A 201 27.53 -23.67 -22.78
CA ILE A 201 27.41 -24.42 -24.03
C ILE A 201 28.17 -23.73 -25.17
N ILE A 202 27.97 -22.41 -25.33
CA ILE A 202 28.71 -21.60 -26.31
C ILE A 202 30.21 -21.71 -26.05
N GLY A 203 30.60 -21.67 -24.78
CA GLY A 203 31.98 -21.83 -24.36
C GLY A 203 32.58 -23.16 -24.81
N ARG A 204 31.91 -24.27 -24.50
CA ARG A 204 32.38 -25.61 -24.88
C ARG A 204 32.44 -25.79 -26.40
N LEU A 205 31.45 -25.28 -27.15
CA LEU A 205 31.41 -25.37 -28.60
C LEU A 205 32.53 -24.56 -29.26
N ALA A 206 32.71 -23.30 -28.83
CA ALA A 206 33.77 -22.44 -29.35
C ALA A 206 35.17 -22.98 -29.03
N GLY A 207 35.37 -23.62 -27.86
CA GLY A 207 36.63 -24.27 -27.52
C GLY A 207 36.99 -25.42 -28.48
N GLY A 208 36.02 -26.27 -28.82
CA GLY A 208 36.20 -27.35 -29.80
C GLY A 208 36.45 -26.83 -31.21
N ILE A 209 35.62 -25.91 -31.69
CA ILE A 209 35.75 -25.31 -33.03
C ILE A 209 37.11 -24.60 -33.18
N ALA A 210 37.51 -23.83 -32.16
CA ALA A 210 38.76 -23.08 -32.22
C ALA A 210 40.00 -23.97 -32.15
N HIS A 211 39.92 -25.09 -31.45
CA HIS A 211 40.96 -26.12 -31.49
C HIS A 211 41.09 -26.69 -32.91
N ASP A 212 39.99 -27.08 -33.54
CA ASP A 212 40.00 -27.68 -34.88
C ASP A 212 40.46 -26.69 -35.96
N PHE A 213 40.05 -25.42 -35.88
CA PHE A 213 40.57 -24.36 -36.75
C PHE A 213 42.08 -24.15 -36.57
N ASN A 214 42.57 -24.12 -35.33
CA ASN A 214 44.02 -24.02 -35.10
C ASN A 214 44.77 -25.23 -35.66
N ASN A 215 44.18 -26.42 -35.62
CA ASN A 215 44.76 -27.63 -36.20
C ASN A 215 44.85 -27.57 -37.73
N LEU A 216 43.95 -26.86 -38.40
CA LEU A 216 44.01 -26.64 -39.85
C LEU A 216 44.95 -25.48 -40.23
N LEU A 217 44.87 -24.36 -39.50
CA LEU A 217 45.66 -23.16 -39.80
C LEU A 217 47.15 -23.37 -39.53
N THR A 218 47.52 -24.19 -38.55
CA THR A 218 48.93 -24.43 -38.19
C THR A 218 49.75 -25.09 -39.32
N PRO A 219 49.32 -26.20 -39.94
CA PRO A 219 50.02 -26.78 -41.09
C PRO A 219 49.98 -25.87 -42.33
N ILE A 220 48.89 -25.13 -42.57
CA ILE A 220 48.80 -24.15 -43.67
C ILE A 220 49.85 -23.04 -43.46
N LEU A 221 49.91 -22.47 -42.26
CA LEU A 221 50.90 -21.46 -41.91
C LEU A 221 52.32 -22.00 -42.12
N PHE A 222 52.59 -23.22 -41.63
CA PHE A 222 53.90 -23.86 -41.80
C PHE A 222 54.29 -24.00 -43.27
N GLY A 223 53.35 -24.43 -44.14
CA GLY A 223 53.59 -24.55 -45.58
C GLY A 223 53.89 -23.20 -46.24
N ILE A 224 53.14 -22.15 -45.89
CA ILE A 224 53.36 -20.78 -46.40
C ILE A 224 54.71 -20.24 -45.92
N THR A 225 55.05 -20.40 -44.64
CA THR A 225 56.35 -19.95 -44.10
C THR A 225 57.51 -20.65 -44.81
N ARG A 226 57.38 -21.95 -45.07
CA ARG A 226 58.40 -22.70 -45.82
C ARG A 226 58.50 -22.25 -47.29
N GLY A 227 57.37 -21.95 -47.93
CA GLY A 227 57.35 -21.40 -49.28
C GLY A 227 58.00 -20.02 -49.36
N LEU A 228 57.82 -19.18 -48.33
CA LEU A 228 58.48 -17.86 -48.24
C LEU A 228 60.01 -17.95 -48.15
N ASP A 229 60.55 -19.00 -47.53
CA ASP A 229 61.99 -19.22 -47.41
C ASP A 229 62.65 -19.55 -48.78
N ASP A 230 61.89 -20.17 -49.70
CA ASP A 230 62.36 -20.61 -51.03
C ASP A 230 61.79 -19.77 -52.21
N ALA A 231 61.03 -18.70 -51.94
CA ALA A 231 60.30 -17.94 -52.97
C ALA A 231 61.13 -16.91 -53.75
N ASP A 232 60.98 -16.91 -55.07
CA ASP A 232 61.46 -15.84 -55.96
C ASP A 232 60.64 -14.54 -55.80
N ALA A 233 61.21 -13.40 -56.21
CA ALA A 233 60.62 -12.07 -56.01
C ALA A 233 59.19 -11.89 -56.54
N LYS A 234 58.75 -12.73 -57.49
CA LYS A 234 57.42 -12.67 -58.09
C LYS A 234 56.35 -13.36 -57.23
N ASP A 235 56.68 -14.44 -56.54
CA ASP A 235 55.73 -15.25 -55.76
C ASP A 235 55.70 -14.86 -54.28
N ARG A 236 56.71 -14.09 -53.84
CA ARG A 236 56.85 -13.63 -52.46
C ARG A 236 55.73 -12.72 -51.98
N GLU A 237 55.24 -11.81 -52.83
CA GLU A 237 54.16 -10.88 -52.46
C GLU A 237 52.85 -11.64 -52.15
N ASP A 238 52.47 -12.60 -52.99
CA ASP A 238 51.28 -13.43 -52.78
C ASP A 238 51.39 -14.31 -51.53
N LEU A 239 52.58 -14.85 -51.24
CA LEU A 239 52.84 -15.64 -50.04
C LEU A 239 52.83 -14.80 -48.76
N GLU A 240 53.32 -13.55 -48.79
CA GLU A 240 53.25 -12.61 -47.67
C GLU A 240 51.78 -12.25 -47.35
N VAL A 241 50.95 -12.02 -48.38
CA VAL A 241 49.50 -11.78 -48.21
C VAL A 241 48.79 -13.02 -47.62
N ALA A 242 49.13 -14.22 -48.09
CA ALA A 242 48.57 -15.46 -47.56
C ALA A 242 48.99 -15.70 -46.10
N HIS A 243 50.25 -15.44 -45.75
CA HIS A 243 50.77 -15.53 -44.39
C HIS A 243 50.00 -14.61 -43.44
N ASP A 244 49.87 -13.33 -43.80
CA ASP A 244 49.17 -12.34 -42.98
C ASP A 244 47.70 -12.70 -42.80
N SER A 245 47.04 -13.24 -43.83
CA SER A 245 45.66 -13.71 -43.77
C SER A 245 45.49 -14.90 -42.81
N VAL A 246 46.41 -15.86 -42.80
CA VAL A 246 46.38 -17.01 -41.87
C VAL A 246 46.67 -16.58 -40.44
N MET A 247 47.60 -15.64 -40.23
CA MET A 247 47.85 -15.05 -38.92
C MET A 247 46.63 -14.29 -38.39
N GLN A 248 45.93 -13.56 -39.26
CA GLN A 248 44.66 -12.90 -38.96
C GLN A 248 43.58 -13.92 -38.53
N ALA A 249 43.40 -15.01 -39.28
CA ALA A 249 42.44 -16.06 -38.97
C ALA A 249 42.75 -16.75 -37.62
N LYS A 250 44.04 -16.98 -37.34
CA LYS A 250 44.51 -17.55 -36.08
C LYS A 250 44.25 -16.62 -34.90
N HIS A 251 44.36 -15.30 -35.10
CA HIS A 251 44.04 -14.29 -34.10
C HIS A 251 42.52 -14.27 -33.79
N LEU A 252 41.67 -14.22 -34.81
CA LEU A 252 40.20 -14.28 -34.67
C LEU A 252 39.75 -15.57 -33.95
N THR A 253 40.38 -16.70 -34.27
CA THR A 253 40.10 -17.99 -33.62
C THR A 253 40.42 -17.98 -32.12
N ARG A 254 41.51 -17.30 -31.71
CA ARG A 254 41.86 -17.08 -30.29
C ARG A 254 40.89 -16.14 -29.58
N GLN A 255 40.35 -15.14 -30.28
CA GLN A 255 39.31 -14.27 -29.71
C GLN A 255 38.02 -15.05 -29.41
N LEU A 256 37.65 -16.02 -30.26
CA LEU A 256 36.50 -16.92 -30.03
C LEU A 256 36.67 -17.75 -28.73
N LEU A 257 37.89 -18.24 -28.46
CA LEU A 257 38.25 -18.93 -27.22
C LEU A 257 38.15 -18.04 -25.97
N THR A 258 38.49 -16.76 -26.12
CA THR A 258 38.46 -15.77 -25.04
C THR A 258 37.02 -15.41 -24.66
N PHE A 259 36.10 -15.42 -25.64
CA PHE A 259 34.67 -15.24 -25.40
C PHE A 259 34.01 -16.45 -24.69
N SER A 260 34.60 -17.63 -24.87
CA SER A 260 34.14 -18.91 -24.35
C SER A 260 34.54 -19.17 -22.90
N ARG A 261 35.73 -18.71 -22.52
CA ARG A 261 36.26 -18.92 -21.18
C ARG A 261 35.67 -17.89 -20.22
N ARG A 262 35.23 -18.37 -19.06
CA ARG A 262 35.30 -17.60 -17.81
C ARG A 262 36.78 -17.37 -17.48
N ASP A 263 37.49 -16.59 -18.28
CA ASP A 263 38.78 -16.09 -17.81
C ASP A 263 38.44 -15.14 -16.65
N VAL A 264 38.84 -15.54 -15.45
CA VAL A 264 38.92 -14.65 -14.30
C VAL A 264 39.74 -13.46 -14.81
N ALA A 265 39.08 -12.31 -14.98
CA ALA A 265 39.77 -11.11 -15.44
C ALA A 265 41.04 -10.96 -14.59
N ASP A 266 42.19 -10.74 -15.25
CA ASP A 266 43.45 -10.46 -14.57
C ASP A 266 43.74 -8.95 -14.72
N PRO A 267 43.04 -8.09 -13.95
CA PRO A 267 43.14 -6.66 -14.12
C PRO A 267 44.51 -6.17 -13.66
N ARG A 268 45.33 -5.77 -14.62
CA ARG A 268 46.67 -5.19 -14.40
C ARG A 268 46.62 -3.68 -14.63
N VAL A 269 47.61 -2.97 -14.12
CA VAL A 269 47.76 -1.54 -14.42
C VAL A 269 48.34 -1.43 -15.84
N VAL A 270 47.53 -0.91 -16.77
CA VAL A 270 47.87 -0.78 -18.19
C VAL A 270 47.82 0.69 -18.59
N ASP A 271 48.74 1.11 -19.46
CA ASP A 271 48.69 2.44 -20.09
C ASP A 271 47.68 2.41 -21.25
N LEU A 272 46.48 2.94 -21.00
CA LEU A 272 45.35 2.96 -21.93
C LEU A 272 45.72 3.59 -23.28
N ARG A 273 46.59 4.60 -23.27
CA ARG A 273 47.10 5.24 -24.48
C ARG A 273 47.84 4.25 -25.38
N ARG A 274 48.67 3.36 -24.81
CA ARG A 274 49.39 2.34 -25.59
C ARG A 274 48.43 1.31 -26.17
N ALA A 275 47.44 0.88 -25.39
CA ALA A 275 46.41 -0.06 -25.83
C ALA A 275 45.56 0.54 -26.98
N LEU A 276 45.10 1.80 -26.85
CA LEU A 276 44.35 2.52 -27.88
C LEU A 276 45.16 2.68 -29.17
N ARG A 277 46.43 3.08 -29.08
CA ARG A 277 47.32 3.22 -30.26
C ARG A 277 47.60 1.88 -30.94
N HIS A 278 47.69 0.79 -30.18
CA HIS A 278 47.80 -0.54 -30.75
C HIS A 278 46.52 -0.95 -31.48
N GLY A 279 45.36 -0.80 -30.84
CA GLY A 279 44.05 -1.08 -31.45
C GLY A 279 43.79 -0.28 -32.72
N LEU A 280 44.11 1.02 -32.74
CA LEU A 280 43.97 1.89 -33.91
C LEU A 280 44.89 1.46 -35.08
N ARG A 281 46.09 0.95 -34.81
CA ARG A 281 46.98 0.42 -35.86
C ARG A 281 46.42 -0.84 -36.50
N VAL A 282 45.83 -1.72 -35.71
CA VAL A 282 45.17 -2.94 -36.19
C VAL A 282 43.90 -2.57 -36.97
N ALA A 283 43.10 -1.63 -36.47
CA ALA A 283 41.92 -1.10 -37.14
C ALA A 283 42.22 -0.49 -38.51
N LYS A 284 43.28 0.31 -38.64
CA LYS A 284 43.71 0.88 -39.94
C LYS A 284 44.04 -0.16 -41.00
N ARG A 285 44.33 -1.41 -40.61
CA ARG A 285 44.55 -2.53 -41.54
C ARG A 285 43.28 -3.31 -41.84
N LEU A 286 42.28 -3.22 -40.96
CA LEU A 286 41.02 -3.98 -41.01
C LEU A 286 39.90 -3.26 -41.75
N VAL A 287 39.90 -1.92 -41.75
CA VAL A 287 38.84 -1.11 -42.34
C VAL A 287 39.20 -0.73 -43.79
N SER A 288 38.23 -0.80 -44.71
CA SER A 288 38.40 -0.50 -46.14
C SER A 288 38.93 0.92 -46.38
N ARG A 289 39.62 1.16 -47.52
CA ARG A 289 40.24 2.45 -47.88
C ARG A 289 39.25 3.62 -48.00
N GLU A 290 37.94 3.34 -47.99
CA GLU A 290 36.85 4.32 -48.09
C GLU A 290 36.46 4.95 -46.75
N VAL A 291 36.97 4.46 -45.61
CA VAL A 291 36.67 4.98 -44.28
C VAL A 291 37.89 5.70 -43.70
N SER A 292 37.74 6.98 -43.33
CA SER A 292 38.79 7.73 -42.64
C SER A 292 38.76 7.45 -41.13
N ILE A 293 39.92 7.10 -40.57
CA ILE A 293 40.08 6.90 -39.12
C ILE A 293 40.85 8.08 -38.54
N GLU A 294 40.15 8.93 -37.80
CA GLU A 294 40.72 10.01 -36.98
C GLU A 294 40.82 9.56 -35.52
N SER A 295 41.87 9.98 -34.82
CA SER A 295 42.07 9.63 -33.42
C SER A 295 42.65 10.80 -32.65
N ASP A 296 41.96 11.20 -31.58
CA ASP A 296 42.49 12.10 -30.56
C ASP A 296 42.81 11.28 -29.30
N VAL A 297 44.10 11.03 -29.07
CA VAL A 297 44.59 10.26 -27.92
C VAL A 297 45.57 11.13 -27.16
N ALA A 298 45.30 11.36 -25.88
CA ALA A 298 46.12 12.15 -24.98
C ALA A 298 47.61 11.74 -25.04
N SER A 299 48.49 12.74 -24.94
CA SER A 299 49.95 12.57 -24.96
C SER A 299 50.48 11.93 -23.67
N GLU A 300 49.83 12.23 -22.55
CA GLU A 300 50.18 11.78 -21.21
C GLU A 300 49.78 10.31 -20.94
N PRO A 301 50.50 9.57 -20.09
CA PRO A 301 50.15 8.19 -19.73
C PRO A 301 48.81 8.13 -18.98
N MET A 302 47.92 7.22 -19.40
CA MET A 302 46.63 7.00 -18.76
C MET A 302 46.59 5.62 -18.13
N LEU A 303 46.97 5.52 -16.87
CA LEU A 303 47.03 4.24 -16.16
C LEU A 303 45.66 3.82 -15.66
N VAL A 304 45.16 2.69 -16.14
CA VAL A 304 43.88 2.10 -15.72
C VAL A 304 44.08 0.64 -15.31
N ARG A 305 43.30 0.18 -14.34
CA ARG A 305 43.36 -1.22 -13.88
C ARG A 305 42.33 -2.05 -14.63
N VAL A 306 42.76 -2.72 -15.70
CA VAL A 306 41.90 -3.48 -16.62
C VAL A 306 42.62 -4.74 -17.10
N ASP A 307 41.86 -5.71 -17.61
CA ASP A 307 42.43 -6.80 -18.37
C ASP A 307 42.77 -6.29 -19.78
N GLU A 308 44.05 -6.30 -20.15
CA GLU A 308 44.55 -5.76 -21.42
C GLU A 308 43.97 -6.49 -22.64
N VAL A 309 43.75 -7.80 -22.52
CA VAL A 309 43.21 -8.63 -23.60
C VAL A 309 41.73 -8.32 -23.81
N GLN A 310 40.96 -8.23 -22.73
CA GLN A 310 39.54 -7.84 -22.83
C GLN A 310 39.37 -6.42 -23.35
N LEU A 311 40.22 -5.47 -22.93
CA LEU A 311 40.21 -4.10 -23.42
C LEU A 311 40.47 -4.05 -24.94
N GLN A 312 41.45 -4.80 -25.45
CA GLN A 312 41.71 -4.88 -26.89
C GLN A 312 40.52 -5.47 -27.66
N LEU A 313 39.85 -6.49 -27.10
CA LEU A 313 38.65 -7.08 -27.68
C LEU A 313 37.48 -6.10 -27.74
N VAL A 314 37.21 -5.36 -26.66
CA VAL A 314 36.16 -4.33 -26.62
C VAL A 314 36.41 -3.28 -27.69
N LEU A 315 37.64 -2.78 -27.80
CA LEU A 315 38.02 -1.79 -28.82
C LEU A 315 37.81 -2.33 -30.24
N LEU A 316 38.22 -3.58 -30.51
CA LEU A 316 38.06 -4.17 -31.84
C LEU A 316 36.58 -4.34 -32.21
N ASN A 317 35.74 -4.79 -31.27
CA ASN A 317 34.30 -4.94 -31.47
C ASN A 317 33.60 -3.61 -31.73
N LEU A 318 33.95 -2.57 -30.97
CA LEU A 318 33.39 -1.23 -31.17
C LEU A 318 33.75 -0.69 -32.56
N ILE A 319 35.01 -0.87 -32.99
CA ILE A 319 35.48 -0.42 -34.30
C ILE A 319 34.81 -1.23 -35.43
N ALA A 320 34.67 -2.55 -35.26
CA ALA A 320 34.01 -3.41 -36.24
C ALA A 320 32.53 -3.04 -36.42
N ASN A 321 31.82 -2.67 -35.34
CA ASN A 321 30.43 -2.21 -35.38
C ASN A 321 30.26 -0.77 -35.87
N ALA A 322 31.32 0.04 -35.84
CA ALA A 322 31.30 1.43 -36.31
C ALA A 322 31.54 1.57 -37.83
N ARG A 323 31.83 0.47 -38.51
CA ARG A 323 31.92 0.36 -39.97
C ARG A 323 30.53 0.18 -40.58
#